data_AF-A0A177EMT0-F1
#
_entry.id   AF-A0A177EMT0-F1
#
_cell.length_a   1.000
_cell.length_b   1.000
_cell.length_c   1.000
_cell.angle_alpha   90.00
_cell.angle_beta   90.00
_cell.angle_gamma   90.00
#
_symmetry.space_group_name_H-M   'P 1'
#
loop_
_entity.id
_entity.type
_entity.pdbx_description
1 polymer ?
#
loop_
_entity_poly.entity_id
_entity_poly.type
_entity_poly.pdbx_seq_one_letter_code
_entity_poly.pdbx_strand_id
1 'polypeptide(L)'
;HIPDASNELKEFFSKYTHKVSSISLTMRSDWERVIYGLPKPEHGFSNNRSTVNTGLLHMLYTMYDLVGKNHGIKKATKYIKNEFQEDYDNNRREVKEKMRECLKKVISSLSRNKTIGMICDYLEPVSTTTHGKSVTDADMQASLLYDFDSSWYGIKFTVSTSYNNPLVEVIEKEKEYEDETYFYESTDSYDPYSSCDDDYCSHKEDRRAARREPNPKDTIYMDPKTYPQMIIKQFTSEKYLVESAGTSYETTKTFIIKTSYEANKREIVNSNCDNPNRLMLWGSLDDLEYKSHLIKMFLIHSNRETLSIDNPMVRFTSNLIRNIPMNDLKARQHIISACAYNDDYKIYYPQLNEYDVYTIPKEEISSNGLSPLMESLLDIEAIHNPPLIDSYICLLHAYKKDSQIPYLFSSLSVIIGILNEIRNNMSTIIHKHTIEQIDSYDDDDIEENTIIDPKKLESHIKHVFDLIHKELMDAMPSPADNNITAIYVC
;
A
#
# COMPACT_ATOMS: atom_id res chain seq x y z
N HIS A 1 -23.40 12.14 -20.36
CA HIS A 1 -23.75 10.79 -20.85
C HIS A 1 -24.94 10.23 -20.06
N ILE A 2 -25.06 10.53 -18.77
CA ILE A 2 -26.30 10.34 -17.98
C ILE A 2 -26.96 11.72 -17.81
N PRO A 3 -27.99 12.07 -18.61
CA PRO A 3 -28.56 13.42 -18.60
C PRO A 3 -29.30 13.76 -17.31
N ASP A 4 -30.03 12.78 -16.77
CA ASP A 4 -30.92 12.93 -15.62
C ASP A 4 -30.23 12.71 -14.27
N ALA A 5 -28.88 12.68 -14.24
CA ALA A 5 -28.11 12.51 -13.02
C ALA A 5 -28.34 13.67 -12.03
N SER A 6 -28.32 13.36 -10.72
CA SER A 6 -28.46 14.35 -9.64
C SER A 6 -27.34 15.40 -9.70
N ASN A 7 -27.61 16.57 -9.11
CA ASN A 7 -26.63 17.66 -9.10
C ASN A 7 -25.40 17.28 -8.28
N GLU A 8 -25.60 16.59 -7.15
CA GLU A 8 -24.55 16.13 -6.26
C GLU A 8 -23.65 15.10 -6.97
N LEU A 9 -24.24 14.17 -7.73
CA LEU A 9 -23.49 13.19 -8.52
C LEU A 9 -22.68 13.86 -9.64
N LYS A 10 -23.27 14.86 -10.31
CA LYS A 10 -22.58 15.67 -11.33
C LYS A 10 -21.42 16.45 -10.74
N GLU A 11 -21.63 17.10 -9.60
CA GLU A 11 -20.59 17.85 -8.89
C GLU A 11 -19.44 16.94 -8.44
N PHE A 12 -19.76 15.78 -7.86
CA PHE A 12 -18.77 14.80 -7.43
C PHE A 12 -17.87 14.36 -8.58
N PHE A 13 -18.44 13.92 -9.71
CA PHE A 13 -17.63 13.49 -10.85
C PHE A 13 -16.97 14.65 -11.60
N SER A 14 -17.46 15.88 -11.48
CA SER A 14 -16.74 17.06 -11.98
C SER A 14 -15.47 17.33 -11.17
N LYS A 15 -15.54 17.15 -9.85
CA LYS A 15 -14.41 17.33 -8.91
C LYS A 15 -13.42 16.16 -9.00
N TYR A 16 -13.91 14.94 -9.17
CA TYR A 16 -13.14 13.70 -9.21
C TYR A 16 -13.20 13.05 -10.60
N THR A 17 -12.76 13.80 -11.62
CA THR A 17 -12.86 13.36 -13.03
C THR A 17 -11.87 12.23 -13.37
N HIS A 18 -10.75 12.16 -12.65
CA HIS A 18 -9.68 11.17 -12.90
C HIS A 18 -9.75 10.02 -11.89
N LYS A 19 -9.32 8.83 -12.35
CA LYS A 19 -9.18 7.67 -11.46
C LYS A 19 -8.13 7.98 -10.39
N VAL A 20 -8.46 7.68 -9.14
CA VAL A 20 -7.55 7.80 -8.00
C VAL A 20 -7.15 6.41 -7.49
N SER A 21 -5.91 6.25 -7.06
CA SER A 21 -5.39 4.97 -6.54
C SER A 21 -5.96 4.61 -5.16
N SER A 22 -6.46 5.60 -4.42
CA SER A 22 -7.10 5.41 -3.12
C SER A 22 -8.13 6.50 -2.85
N ILE A 23 -9.23 6.14 -2.20
CA ILE A 23 -10.28 7.08 -1.77
C ILE A 23 -9.78 7.82 -0.52
N SER A 24 -9.55 9.13 -0.63
CA SER A 24 -9.19 9.99 0.51
C SER A 24 -10.37 10.18 1.47
N LEU A 25 -10.10 10.61 2.71
CA LEU A 25 -11.16 10.94 3.67
C LEU A 25 -12.12 11.99 3.10
N THR A 26 -11.58 13.03 2.46
CA THR A 26 -12.36 14.09 1.80
C THR A 26 -13.23 13.55 0.67
N MET A 27 -12.69 12.66 -0.17
CA MET A 27 -13.45 12.04 -1.25
C MET A 27 -14.55 11.13 -0.71
N ARG A 28 -14.30 10.42 0.40
CA ARG A 28 -15.32 9.63 1.11
C ARG A 28 -16.44 10.53 1.63
N SER A 29 -16.12 11.63 2.32
CA SER A 29 -17.13 12.57 2.83
C SER A 29 -17.92 13.25 1.70
N ASP A 30 -17.28 13.57 0.59
CA ASP A 30 -17.99 14.09 -0.59
C ASP A 30 -18.89 13.02 -1.21
N TRP A 31 -18.48 11.75 -1.23
CA TRP A 31 -19.32 10.64 -1.68
C TRP A 31 -20.52 10.40 -0.76
N GLU A 32 -20.30 10.46 0.56
CA GLU A 32 -21.39 10.42 1.54
C GLU A 32 -22.39 11.57 1.30
N ARG A 33 -21.92 12.77 0.95
CA ARG A 33 -22.80 13.88 0.56
C ARG A 33 -23.61 13.56 -0.70
N VAL A 34 -23.08 12.82 -1.67
CA VAL A 34 -23.84 12.37 -2.85
C VAL A 34 -25.00 11.46 -2.46
N ILE A 35 -24.79 10.57 -1.48
CA ILE A 35 -25.80 9.61 -1.03
C ILE A 35 -26.82 10.26 -0.09
N TYR A 36 -26.36 11.04 0.90
CA TYR A 36 -27.22 11.66 1.92
C TYR A 36 -27.81 13.01 1.52
N GLY A 37 -27.24 13.66 0.50
CA GLY A 37 -27.69 14.97 0.00
C GLY A 37 -28.92 14.93 -0.89
N LEU A 38 -29.45 13.73 -1.19
CA LEU A 38 -30.60 13.57 -2.07
C LEU A 38 -31.88 14.15 -1.44
N PRO A 39 -32.57 15.09 -2.10
CA PRO A 39 -33.76 15.72 -1.55
C PRO A 39 -34.95 14.74 -1.60
N LYS A 40 -35.31 14.19 -0.43
CA LYS A 40 -36.45 13.26 -0.23
C LYS A 40 -36.39 12.04 -1.18
N PRO A 41 -35.58 11.02 -0.85
CA PRO A 41 -35.52 9.79 -1.62
C PRO A 41 -36.93 9.17 -1.65
N GLU A 42 -37.51 9.01 -2.85
CA GLU A 42 -38.88 8.50 -3.00
C GLU A 42 -39.02 7.10 -2.35
N HIS A 43 -37.90 6.36 -2.22
CA HIS A 43 -37.91 4.93 -1.94
C HIS A 43 -36.82 4.41 -0.98
N GLY A 44 -36.00 5.27 -0.36
CA GLY A 44 -34.71 4.83 0.20
C GLY A 44 -34.39 5.13 1.66
N PHE A 45 -35.10 6.00 2.38
CA PHE A 45 -34.72 6.24 3.78
C PHE A 45 -35.95 6.25 4.67
N SER A 46 -35.98 5.36 5.66
CA SER A 46 -36.98 5.47 6.71
C SER A 46 -36.84 6.85 7.36
N ASN A 47 -37.97 7.49 7.66
CA ASN A 47 -38.00 8.80 8.30
C ASN A 47 -37.18 8.87 9.62
N ASN A 48 -36.73 7.72 10.15
CA ASN A 48 -35.96 7.60 11.39
C ASN A 48 -34.45 7.33 11.23
N ARG A 49 -33.87 7.30 10.01
CA ARG A 49 -32.41 7.15 9.78
C ARG A 49 -31.72 5.94 10.45
N SER A 50 -32.46 5.03 11.09
CA SER A 50 -31.91 4.04 12.04
C SER A 50 -31.75 2.62 11.47
N THR A 51 -32.22 2.36 10.25
CA THR A 51 -32.08 1.07 9.57
C THR A 51 -31.84 1.30 8.09
N VAL A 52 -30.59 1.17 7.65
CA VAL A 52 -30.23 1.22 6.23
C VAL A 52 -30.42 -0.20 5.70
N ASN A 53 -31.46 -0.45 4.91
CA ASN A 53 -31.60 -1.73 4.22
C ASN A 53 -30.54 -1.77 3.11
N THR A 54 -29.68 -2.77 3.10
CA THR A 54 -28.53 -2.84 2.17
C THR A 54 -28.71 -3.84 1.02
N GLY A 55 -29.93 -4.38 0.84
CA GLY A 55 -30.28 -5.34 -0.21
C GLY A 55 -30.33 -4.74 -1.63
N LEU A 56 -30.43 -5.62 -2.63
CA LEU A 56 -30.42 -5.26 -4.06
C LEU A 56 -31.53 -4.28 -4.43
N LEU A 57 -32.73 -4.46 -3.89
CA LEU A 57 -33.87 -3.56 -4.15
C LEU A 57 -33.54 -2.14 -3.70
N HIS A 58 -32.89 -2.01 -2.55
CA HIS A 58 -32.49 -0.73 -2.00
C HIS A 58 -31.37 -0.06 -2.81
N MET A 59 -30.36 -0.85 -3.20
CA MET A 59 -29.32 -0.37 -4.11
C MET A 59 -29.92 0.21 -5.39
N LEU A 60 -30.91 -0.48 -5.97
CA LEU A 60 -31.60 -0.02 -7.18
C LEU A 60 -32.40 1.27 -6.95
N TYR A 61 -33.04 1.45 -5.78
CA TYR A 61 -33.68 2.73 -5.46
C TYR A 61 -32.70 3.88 -5.35
N THR A 62 -31.58 3.67 -4.65
CA THR A 62 -30.53 4.68 -4.57
C THR A 62 -29.98 5.02 -5.95
N MET A 63 -29.75 4.01 -6.80
CA MET A 63 -29.35 4.25 -8.20
C MET A 63 -30.40 5.07 -8.95
N TYR A 64 -31.69 4.76 -8.80
CA TYR A 64 -32.77 5.49 -9.45
C TYR A 64 -32.80 6.97 -9.05
N ASP A 65 -32.63 7.27 -7.76
CA ASP A 65 -32.60 8.65 -7.27
C ASP A 65 -31.35 9.40 -7.77
N LEU A 66 -30.24 8.69 -7.99
CA LEU A 66 -28.98 9.26 -8.47
C LEU A 66 -28.95 9.52 -9.99
N VAL A 67 -29.50 8.61 -10.80
CA VAL A 67 -29.33 8.61 -12.27
C VAL A 67 -30.62 8.91 -13.03
N GLY A 68 -31.77 8.93 -12.36
CA GLY A 68 -33.06 9.25 -12.94
C GLY A 68 -33.80 8.07 -13.58
N LYS A 69 -34.90 8.37 -14.29
CA LYS A 69 -35.95 7.40 -14.63
C LYS A 69 -35.66 6.49 -15.83
N ASN A 70 -34.66 6.83 -16.66
CA ASN A 70 -34.51 6.31 -18.01
C ASN A 70 -33.55 5.10 -18.15
N HIS A 71 -33.34 4.35 -17.07
CA HIS A 71 -32.27 3.35 -16.98
C HIS A 71 -32.74 1.91 -16.72
N GLY A 72 -33.99 1.58 -17.02
CA GLY A 72 -34.54 0.22 -16.78
C GLY A 72 -34.70 -0.16 -15.30
N ILE A 73 -34.27 0.70 -14.37
CA ILE A 73 -34.27 0.46 -12.92
C ILE A 73 -35.69 0.19 -12.40
N LYS A 74 -36.70 0.94 -12.86
CA LYS A 74 -38.11 0.71 -12.48
C LYS A 74 -38.60 -0.70 -12.80
N LYS A 75 -38.12 -1.29 -13.90
CA LYS A 75 -38.51 -2.64 -14.30
C LYS A 75 -37.88 -3.66 -13.35
N ALA A 76 -36.59 -3.49 -13.03
CA ALA A 76 -35.88 -4.34 -12.07
C ALA A 76 -36.51 -4.26 -10.67
N THR A 77 -36.81 -3.06 -10.17
CA THR A 77 -37.43 -2.89 -8.85
C THR A 77 -38.86 -3.43 -8.79
N LYS A 78 -39.64 -3.30 -9.87
CA LYS A 78 -40.98 -3.90 -9.97
C LYS A 78 -40.91 -5.44 -9.94
N TYR A 79 -39.95 -6.02 -10.66
CA TYR A 79 -39.75 -7.46 -10.69
C TYR A 79 -39.42 -8.01 -9.29
N ILE A 80 -38.44 -7.42 -8.60
CA ILE A 80 -38.05 -7.82 -7.23
C ILE A 80 -39.23 -7.75 -6.27
N LYS A 81 -40.06 -6.69 -6.36
CA LYS A 81 -41.18 -6.48 -5.45
C LYS A 81 -42.34 -7.45 -5.63
N ASN A 82 -42.64 -7.85 -6.87
CA ASN A 82 -43.93 -8.47 -7.19
C ASN A 82 -43.81 -9.91 -7.68
N GLU A 83 -42.73 -10.24 -8.38
CA GLU A 83 -42.62 -11.48 -9.16
C GLU A 83 -41.47 -12.37 -8.66
N PHE A 84 -40.42 -11.79 -8.07
CA PHE A 84 -39.17 -12.50 -7.74
C PHE A 84 -39.33 -13.67 -6.76
N GLN A 85 -40.10 -13.53 -5.68
CA GLN A 85 -40.30 -14.62 -4.71
C GLN A 85 -41.01 -15.81 -5.37
N GLU A 86 -42.11 -15.56 -6.07
CA GLU A 86 -42.91 -16.59 -6.73
C GLU A 86 -42.10 -17.28 -7.84
N ASP A 87 -41.41 -16.51 -8.67
CA ASP A 87 -40.52 -17.05 -9.70
C ASP A 87 -39.41 -17.90 -9.07
N TYR A 88 -38.83 -17.48 -7.93
CA TYR A 88 -37.74 -18.18 -7.25
C TYR A 88 -38.17 -19.53 -6.70
N ASP A 89 -39.35 -19.59 -6.10
CA ASP A 89 -39.95 -20.83 -5.59
C ASP A 89 -40.28 -21.81 -6.73
N ASN A 90 -40.55 -21.30 -7.93
CA ASN A 90 -40.85 -22.10 -9.12
C ASN A 90 -39.59 -22.61 -9.85
N ASN A 91 -38.66 -21.73 -10.23
CA ASN A 91 -37.48 -22.09 -11.03
C ASN A 91 -36.29 -21.16 -10.78
N ARG A 92 -35.46 -21.52 -9.81
CA ARG A 92 -34.27 -20.74 -9.39
C ARG A 92 -33.31 -20.39 -10.53
N ARG A 93 -33.10 -21.31 -11.49
CA ARG A 93 -32.19 -21.08 -12.62
C ARG A 93 -32.72 -20.01 -13.57
N GLU A 94 -34.01 -20.08 -13.89
CA GLU A 94 -34.66 -19.07 -14.74
C GLU A 94 -34.69 -17.70 -14.07
N VAL A 95 -34.87 -17.66 -12.75
CA VAL A 95 -34.82 -16.42 -11.96
C VAL A 95 -33.45 -15.76 -11.99
N LYS A 96 -32.37 -16.52 -11.78
CA LYS A 96 -30.99 -16.03 -11.90
C LYS A 96 -30.78 -15.41 -13.28
N GLU A 97 -31.23 -16.08 -14.34
CA GLU A 97 -31.12 -15.61 -15.72
C GLU A 97 -31.90 -14.30 -15.94
N LYS A 98 -33.16 -14.25 -15.49
CA LYS A 98 -34.01 -13.05 -15.58
C LYS A 98 -33.42 -11.86 -14.81
N MET A 99 -32.92 -12.10 -13.59
CA MET A 99 -32.29 -11.08 -12.76
C MET A 99 -31.04 -10.51 -13.42
N ARG A 100 -30.17 -11.40 -13.91
CA ARG A 100 -28.95 -11.06 -14.63
C ARG A 100 -29.25 -10.19 -15.86
N GLU A 101 -30.25 -10.55 -16.67
CA GLU A 101 -30.65 -9.76 -17.82
C GLU A 101 -31.25 -8.39 -17.44
N CYS A 102 -31.99 -8.31 -16.34
CA CYS A 102 -32.52 -7.04 -15.83
C CYS A 102 -31.38 -6.10 -15.39
N LEU A 103 -30.45 -6.60 -14.59
CA LEU A 103 -29.33 -5.80 -14.07
C LEU A 103 -28.33 -5.43 -15.19
N LYS A 104 -28.05 -6.35 -16.12
CA LYS A 104 -27.24 -6.07 -17.31
C LYS A 104 -27.82 -4.92 -18.12
N LYS A 105 -29.15 -4.87 -18.31
CA LYS A 105 -29.82 -3.74 -18.99
C LYS A 105 -29.67 -2.42 -18.23
N VAL A 106 -29.82 -2.45 -16.90
CA VAL A 106 -29.61 -1.27 -16.05
C VAL A 106 -28.18 -0.74 -16.23
N ILE A 107 -27.18 -1.60 -16.02
CA ILE A 107 -25.77 -1.21 -16.04
C ILE A 107 -25.34 -0.77 -17.45
N SER A 108 -25.79 -1.48 -18.50
CA SER A 108 -25.51 -1.11 -19.89
C SER A 108 -26.10 0.26 -20.27
N SER A 109 -27.25 0.63 -19.70
CA SER A 109 -27.82 1.97 -19.91
C SER A 109 -26.97 3.08 -19.27
N LEU A 110 -26.29 2.78 -18.16
CA LEU A 110 -25.46 3.73 -17.41
C LEU A 110 -24.03 3.81 -17.94
N SER A 111 -23.52 2.73 -18.54
CA SER A 111 -22.13 2.69 -18.99
C SER A 111 -21.93 3.30 -20.38
N ARG A 112 -20.73 3.83 -20.62
CA ARG A 112 -20.28 4.20 -21.98
C ARG A 112 -19.85 2.96 -22.78
N ASN A 113 -19.22 1.98 -22.12
CA ASN A 113 -18.89 0.71 -22.74
C ASN A 113 -20.15 -0.16 -22.73
N LYS A 114 -20.67 -0.50 -23.91
CA LYS A 114 -21.92 -1.27 -24.06
C LYS A 114 -21.69 -2.77 -24.01
N THR A 115 -20.44 -3.21 -24.18
CA THR A 115 -20.06 -4.62 -24.19
C THR A 115 -19.81 -5.07 -22.76
N ILE A 116 -20.86 -5.58 -22.13
CA ILE A 116 -20.90 -5.94 -20.73
C ILE A 116 -21.27 -7.42 -20.57
N GLY A 117 -20.47 -8.15 -19.79
CA GLY A 117 -20.78 -9.44 -19.23
C GLY A 117 -21.30 -9.29 -17.81
N MET A 118 -22.18 -10.19 -17.39
CA MET A 118 -22.61 -10.29 -16.00
C MET A 118 -22.70 -11.76 -15.62
N ILE A 119 -22.26 -12.12 -14.43
CA ILE A 119 -22.37 -13.46 -13.85
C ILE A 119 -23.10 -13.30 -12.51
N CYS A 120 -24.00 -14.23 -12.17
CA CYS A 120 -24.81 -14.17 -10.96
C CYS A 120 -24.56 -15.42 -10.11
N ASP A 121 -23.41 -15.44 -9.43
CA ASP A 121 -22.93 -16.57 -8.64
C ASP A 121 -23.97 -17.00 -7.58
N TYR A 122 -24.56 -16.02 -6.89
CA TYR A 122 -25.55 -16.25 -5.83
C TYR A 122 -26.70 -15.26 -5.93
N LEU A 123 -27.93 -15.73 -5.65
CA LEU A 123 -29.15 -14.93 -5.64
C LEU A 123 -30.19 -15.62 -4.77
N GLU A 124 -30.64 -14.96 -3.70
CA GLU A 124 -31.70 -15.46 -2.82
C GLU A 124 -32.67 -14.35 -2.40
N PRO A 125 -33.97 -14.65 -2.30
CA PRO A 125 -34.95 -13.71 -1.77
C PRO A 125 -34.83 -13.60 -0.24
N VAL A 126 -34.94 -12.36 0.24
CA VAL A 126 -34.94 -12.07 1.68
C VAL A 126 -36.18 -11.26 2.03
N SER A 127 -36.87 -11.67 3.08
CA SER A 127 -38.00 -10.91 3.63
C SER A 127 -37.48 -9.79 4.53
N THR A 128 -37.81 -8.54 4.20
CA THR A 128 -37.49 -7.36 5.01
C THR A 128 -38.76 -6.68 5.50
N THR A 129 -38.71 -6.03 6.66
CA THR A 129 -39.87 -5.31 7.20
C THR A 129 -39.72 -3.82 6.93
N THR A 130 -40.56 -3.26 6.05
CA THR A 130 -40.58 -1.82 5.76
C THR A 130 -41.92 -1.23 6.19
N HIS A 131 -41.91 -0.27 7.12
CA HIS A 131 -43.13 0.36 7.69
C HIS A 131 -44.17 -0.65 8.21
N GLY A 132 -43.71 -1.75 8.83
CA GLY A 132 -44.57 -2.79 9.38
C GLY A 132 -45.18 -3.75 8.33
N LYS A 133 -44.79 -3.64 7.06
CA LYS A 133 -45.16 -4.58 5.99
C LYS A 133 -43.95 -5.40 5.57
N SER A 134 -44.15 -6.70 5.33
CA SER A 134 -43.13 -7.56 4.72
C SER A 134 -42.96 -7.19 3.26
N VAL A 135 -41.72 -6.96 2.84
CA VAL A 135 -41.30 -6.65 1.48
C VAL A 135 -40.16 -7.57 1.10
N THR A 136 -40.28 -8.23 -0.05
CA THR A 136 -39.21 -9.04 -0.62
C THR A 136 -38.08 -8.15 -1.14
N ASP A 137 -36.86 -8.42 -0.69
CA ASP A 137 -35.60 -7.91 -1.21
C ASP A 137 -34.76 -9.10 -1.74
N ALA A 138 -33.55 -8.85 -2.23
CA ALA A 138 -32.65 -9.88 -2.70
C ALA A 138 -31.24 -9.70 -2.16
N ASP A 139 -30.68 -10.80 -1.67
CA ASP A 139 -29.24 -10.96 -1.45
C ASP A 139 -28.62 -11.55 -2.71
N MET A 140 -27.47 -11.03 -3.14
CA MET A 140 -26.86 -11.36 -4.41
C MET A 140 -25.33 -11.28 -4.34
N GLN A 141 -24.66 -12.23 -5.00
CA GLN A 141 -23.26 -12.08 -5.41
C GLN A 141 -23.21 -12.11 -6.93
N ALA A 142 -22.59 -11.09 -7.51
CA ALA A 142 -22.50 -10.98 -8.96
C ALA A 142 -21.15 -10.41 -9.39
N SER A 143 -20.77 -10.79 -10.61
CA SER A 143 -19.59 -10.26 -11.29
C SER A 143 -20.04 -9.44 -12.49
N LEU A 144 -19.64 -8.17 -12.54
CA LEU A 144 -19.83 -7.27 -13.67
C LEU A 144 -18.52 -7.22 -14.46
N LEU A 145 -18.56 -7.51 -15.75
CA LEU A 145 -17.39 -7.57 -16.62
C LEU A 145 -17.56 -6.63 -17.81
N TYR A 146 -16.53 -5.86 -18.12
CA TYR A 146 -16.43 -5.03 -19.30
C TYR A 146 -15.43 -5.64 -20.27
N ASP A 147 -15.81 -5.63 -21.54
CA ASP A 147 -14.92 -6.04 -22.59
C ASP A 147 -13.93 -4.91 -22.93
N PHE A 148 -12.63 -5.20 -22.86
CA PHE A 148 -11.54 -4.33 -23.29
C PHE A 148 -10.66 -5.00 -24.36
N ASP A 149 -11.30 -5.70 -25.30
CA ASP A 149 -10.75 -6.40 -26.47
C ASP A 149 -9.91 -7.64 -26.14
N SER A 150 -8.87 -7.53 -25.31
CA SER A 150 -7.96 -8.63 -24.99
C SER A 150 -8.44 -9.50 -23.82
N SER A 151 -9.12 -8.88 -22.85
CA SER A 151 -9.62 -9.54 -21.63
C SER A 151 -10.93 -8.90 -21.17
N TRP A 152 -11.70 -9.64 -20.39
CA TRP A 152 -12.79 -9.11 -19.60
C TRP A 152 -12.25 -8.56 -18.28
N TYR A 153 -12.56 -7.31 -17.96
CA TYR A 153 -12.21 -6.69 -16.67
C TYR A 153 -13.45 -6.20 -15.95
N GLY A 154 -13.50 -6.36 -14.64
CA GLY A 154 -14.52 -5.68 -13.88
C GLY A 154 -14.48 -5.98 -12.41
N ILE A 155 -15.65 -6.14 -11.80
CA ILE A 155 -15.80 -6.24 -10.36
C ILE A 155 -16.68 -7.41 -9.96
N LYS A 156 -16.32 -8.08 -8.87
CA LYS A 156 -17.19 -8.99 -8.13
C LYS A 156 -17.66 -8.30 -6.87
N PHE A 157 -18.97 -8.31 -6.63
CA PHE A 157 -19.56 -7.62 -5.50
C PHE A 157 -20.69 -8.45 -4.89
N THR A 158 -20.87 -8.28 -3.58
CA THR A 158 -21.95 -8.87 -2.82
C THR A 158 -22.86 -7.77 -2.30
N VAL A 159 -24.16 -7.96 -2.46
CA VAL A 159 -25.21 -7.12 -1.90
C VAL A 159 -26.03 -8.00 -0.98
N SER A 160 -25.98 -7.72 0.31
CA SER A 160 -26.79 -8.39 1.32
C SER A 160 -27.54 -7.36 2.15
N THR A 161 -28.71 -7.75 2.64
CA THR A 161 -29.48 -7.06 3.68
C THR A 161 -28.79 -7.07 5.05
N SER A 162 -27.70 -7.82 5.23
CA SER A 162 -26.82 -7.77 6.39
C SER A 162 -25.76 -6.66 6.26
N TYR A 163 -25.38 -6.03 7.38
CA TYR A 163 -24.44 -4.89 7.40
C TYR A 163 -22.99 -5.24 7.01
N ASN A 164 -22.68 -6.51 6.73
CA ASN A 164 -21.32 -7.02 6.54
C ASN A 164 -21.14 -7.60 5.14
N ASN A 165 -21.20 -6.75 4.11
CA ASN A 165 -20.82 -7.17 2.77
C ASN A 165 -19.29 -7.27 2.64
N PRO A 166 -18.75 -8.31 1.98
CA PRO A 166 -17.33 -8.37 1.64
C PRO A 166 -16.93 -7.19 0.74
N LEU A 167 -15.63 -6.87 0.73
CA LEU A 167 -15.09 -5.84 -0.14
C LEU A 167 -15.31 -6.21 -1.61
N VAL A 168 -15.53 -5.19 -2.45
CA VAL A 168 -15.62 -5.37 -3.90
C VAL A 168 -14.26 -5.84 -4.43
N GLU A 169 -14.25 -6.96 -5.13
CA GLU A 169 -13.05 -7.55 -5.72
C GLU A 169 -12.93 -7.12 -7.18
N VAL A 170 -11.71 -6.83 -7.64
CA VAL A 170 -11.43 -6.58 -9.05
C VAL A 170 -11.08 -7.90 -9.71
N ILE A 171 -11.73 -8.20 -10.84
CA ILE A 171 -11.58 -9.47 -11.55
C ILE A 171 -11.14 -9.24 -13.00
N GLU A 172 -10.27 -10.12 -13.49
CA GLU A 172 -9.86 -10.22 -14.89
C GLU A 172 -10.12 -11.64 -15.37
N LYS A 173 -10.71 -11.78 -16.56
CA LYS A 173 -10.95 -13.08 -17.21
C LYS A 173 -10.44 -13.00 -18.65
N GLU A 174 -9.46 -13.86 -18.98
CA GLU A 174 -8.97 -14.00 -20.36
C GLU A 174 -10.13 -14.44 -21.27
N LYS A 175 -10.20 -13.87 -22.48
CA LYS A 175 -11.12 -14.37 -23.50
C LYS A 175 -10.53 -15.66 -24.05
N GLU A 176 -11.16 -16.80 -23.75
CA GLU A 176 -10.76 -18.06 -24.38
C GLU A 176 -10.97 -17.94 -25.91
N TYR A 177 -9.92 -18.23 -26.68
CA TYR A 177 -9.98 -18.31 -28.14
C TYR A 177 -10.72 -19.59 -28.53
N GLU A 178 -12.04 -19.54 -28.47
CA GLU A 178 -13.00 -20.20 -29.36
C GLU A 178 -14.41 -20.08 -28.75
N ASP A 179 -15.34 -19.64 -29.60
CA ASP A 179 -16.77 -19.44 -29.39
C ASP A 179 -17.24 -18.25 -28.53
N GLU A 180 -17.69 -17.23 -29.27
CA GLU A 180 -18.74 -16.30 -28.90
C GLU A 180 -20.05 -17.05 -28.56
N THR A 181 -20.12 -17.78 -27.45
CA THR A 181 -21.37 -18.16 -26.78
C THR A 181 -21.05 -18.98 -25.52
N TYR A 182 -21.84 -18.79 -24.46
CA TYR A 182 -21.83 -19.56 -23.21
C TYR A 182 -20.92 -19.07 -22.07
N PHE A 183 -21.39 -18.04 -21.37
CA PHE A 183 -21.22 -17.97 -19.91
C PHE A 183 -22.15 -19.02 -19.28
N TYR A 184 -21.71 -20.29 -19.19
CA TYR A 184 -22.36 -21.29 -18.34
C TYR A 184 -21.56 -21.48 -17.05
N GLU A 185 -22.25 -21.34 -15.92
CA GLU A 185 -21.75 -21.65 -14.58
C GLU A 185 -21.37 -23.13 -14.47
N SER A 186 -20.28 -23.38 -13.74
CA SER A 186 -19.93 -24.70 -13.20
C SER A 186 -21.13 -25.26 -12.45
N THR A 187 -21.51 -26.48 -12.79
CA THR A 187 -22.65 -27.18 -12.21
C THR A 187 -22.50 -27.34 -10.70
N ASP A 188 -23.43 -26.75 -9.94
CA ASP A 188 -23.82 -27.25 -8.63
C ASP A 188 -24.33 -28.70 -8.82
N SER A 189 -23.56 -29.68 -8.34
CA SER A 189 -24.12 -31.00 -8.02
C SER A 189 -23.84 -31.31 -6.55
N TYR A 190 -24.69 -30.78 -5.68
CA TYR A 190 -24.92 -31.39 -4.38
C TYR A 190 -26.14 -32.32 -4.54
N ASP A 191 -25.89 -33.57 -4.91
CA ASP A 191 -26.87 -34.65 -4.84
C ASP A 191 -26.57 -35.48 -3.57
N PRO A 192 -27.40 -35.42 -2.52
CA PRO A 192 -27.18 -36.20 -1.31
C PRO A 192 -27.50 -37.70 -1.44
N TYR A 193 -27.92 -38.18 -2.63
CA TYR A 193 -28.34 -39.57 -2.82
C TYR A 193 -27.86 -40.16 -4.16
N SER A 194 -26.54 -40.34 -4.33
CA SER A 194 -26.02 -41.23 -5.37
C SER A 194 -25.15 -42.32 -4.74
N SER A 195 -25.78 -43.44 -4.40
CA SER A 195 -25.09 -44.71 -4.11
C SER A 195 -24.64 -45.35 -5.42
N CYS A 196 -23.34 -45.48 -5.64
CA CYS A 196 -22.80 -46.45 -6.59
C CYS A 196 -21.49 -47.02 -6.02
N ASP A 197 -21.53 -48.32 -5.78
CA ASP A 197 -20.41 -49.18 -5.42
C ASP A 197 -19.38 -49.31 -6.55
N ASP A 198 -18.20 -49.77 -6.16
CA ASP A 198 -17.18 -50.49 -6.93
C ASP A 198 -16.30 -49.75 -7.97
N ASP A 199 -15.05 -49.59 -7.56
CA ASP A 199 -13.87 -50.22 -8.17
C ASP A 199 -13.79 -50.21 -9.71
N TYR A 200 -13.26 -49.12 -10.28
CA TYR A 200 -12.55 -49.17 -11.57
C TYR A 200 -11.40 -48.15 -11.60
N CYS A 201 -10.22 -48.67 -11.25
CA CYS A 201 -8.90 -48.41 -11.85
C CYS A 201 -8.56 -47.01 -12.38
N SER A 202 -7.51 -46.46 -11.76
CA SER A 202 -6.30 -45.93 -12.41
C SER A 202 -6.42 -45.59 -13.90
N HIS A 203 -6.44 -44.30 -14.23
CA HIS A 203 -5.69 -43.71 -15.34
C HIS A 203 -6.09 -42.24 -15.42
N LYS A 204 -5.29 -41.37 -14.77
CA LYS A 204 -5.05 -39.96 -15.16
C LYS A 204 -3.99 -39.32 -14.24
N GLU A 205 -2.92 -40.05 -13.96
CA GLU A 205 -1.60 -39.40 -14.02
C GLU A 205 -1.26 -39.21 -15.50
N ASP A 206 -0.56 -38.13 -15.84
CA ASP A 206 -0.22 -37.68 -17.20
C ASP A 206 -1.26 -36.88 -18.00
N ARG A 207 -1.54 -35.65 -17.54
CA ARG A 207 -1.46 -34.50 -18.46
C ARG A 207 -0.52 -33.45 -17.90
N ARG A 208 0.77 -33.74 -18.13
CA ARG A 208 1.88 -32.82 -18.38
C ARG A 208 1.59 -31.35 -18.08
N ALA A 209 2.27 -30.87 -17.04
CA ALA A 209 2.88 -29.56 -16.98
C ALA A 209 3.28 -29.06 -18.38
N ALA A 210 2.40 -28.29 -19.02
CA ALA A 210 2.82 -27.39 -20.08
C ALA A 210 3.55 -26.25 -19.37
N ARG A 211 4.88 -26.36 -19.31
CA ARG A 211 5.74 -25.18 -19.19
C ARG A 211 5.28 -24.24 -20.31
N ARG A 212 4.50 -23.21 -19.97
CA ARG A 212 4.54 -21.98 -20.74
C ARG A 212 5.97 -21.51 -20.54
N GLU A 213 6.84 -21.73 -21.53
CA GLU A 213 8.07 -20.98 -21.58
C GLU A 213 7.66 -19.51 -21.47
N PRO A 214 8.21 -18.76 -20.50
CA PRO A 214 7.83 -17.37 -20.34
C PRO A 214 8.11 -16.68 -21.67
N ASN A 215 7.11 -15.98 -22.19
CA ASN A 215 7.27 -15.16 -23.38
C ASN A 215 8.55 -14.33 -23.19
N PRO A 216 9.52 -14.35 -24.12
CA PRO A 216 10.79 -13.64 -23.95
C PRO A 216 10.62 -12.12 -23.79
N LYS A 217 9.40 -11.58 -24.01
CA LYS A 217 9.02 -10.20 -23.70
C LYS A 217 8.50 -9.99 -22.26
N ASP A 218 8.09 -11.03 -21.54
CA ASP A 218 7.65 -10.95 -20.14
C ASP A 218 8.86 -11.07 -19.19
N THR A 219 9.93 -11.76 -19.61
CA THR A 219 11.16 -11.91 -18.81
C THR A 219 11.97 -10.62 -18.65
N ILE A 220 11.90 -9.68 -19.60
CA ILE A 220 12.57 -8.36 -19.50
C ILE A 220 11.97 -7.46 -18.41
N TYR A 221 10.77 -7.77 -17.91
CA TYR A 221 10.12 -7.05 -16.83
C TYR A 221 10.19 -7.80 -15.48
N MET A 222 10.63 -9.06 -15.49
CA MET A 222 10.92 -9.83 -14.27
C MET A 222 12.17 -9.27 -13.56
N ASP A 223 13.23 -8.95 -14.32
CA ASP A 223 14.49 -8.32 -13.86
C ASP A 223 14.75 -7.00 -14.63
N PRO A 224 14.02 -5.92 -14.30
CA PRO A 224 14.09 -4.67 -15.06
C PRO A 224 15.41 -3.94 -14.78
N LYS A 225 16.19 -3.65 -15.83
CA LYS A 225 17.51 -3.00 -15.73
C LYS A 225 17.50 -1.52 -16.08
N THR A 226 16.35 -1.00 -16.50
CA THR A 226 16.19 0.38 -16.96
C THR A 226 14.93 1.02 -16.40
N TYR A 227 14.95 2.34 -16.24
CA TYR A 227 13.83 3.13 -15.72
C TYR A 227 12.50 2.85 -16.47
N PRO A 228 12.44 2.81 -17.83
CA PRO A 228 11.21 2.49 -18.54
C PRO A 228 10.70 1.07 -18.28
N GLN A 229 11.59 0.08 -18.15
CA GLN A 229 11.19 -1.31 -17.84
C GLN A 229 10.57 -1.41 -16.44
N MET A 230 11.07 -0.66 -15.46
CA MET A 230 10.48 -0.60 -14.12
C MET A 230 9.13 0.09 -14.10
N ILE A 231 8.96 1.19 -14.86
CA ILE A 231 7.65 1.85 -15.02
C ILE A 231 6.64 0.88 -15.64
N ILE A 232 7.03 0.14 -16.68
CA ILE A 232 6.15 -0.86 -17.31
C ILE A 232 5.82 -1.98 -16.31
N LYS A 233 6.80 -2.45 -15.52
CA LYS A 233 6.59 -3.46 -14.47
C LYS A 233 5.52 -3.05 -13.45
N GLN A 234 5.45 -1.76 -13.08
CA GLN A 234 4.41 -1.26 -12.16
C GLN A 234 2.99 -1.43 -12.70
N PHE A 235 2.82 -1.59 -14.01
CA PHE A 235 1.53 -1.79 -14.66
C PHE A 235 1.31 -3.23 -15.14
N THR A 236 2.25 -4.15 -14.93
CA THR A 236 2.12 -5.57 -15.29
C THR A 236 1.76 -6.41 -14.07
N SER A 237 0.69 -7.20 -14.17
CA SER A 237 0.30 -8.21 -13.18
C SER A 237 1.11 -9.49 -13.37
N GLU A 238 1.75 -10.01 -12.31
CA GLU A 238 2.39 -11.34 -12.36
C GLU A 238 1.48 -12.39 -11.72
N LYS A 239 1.36 -13.53 -12.41
CA LYS A 239 0.74 -14.77 -11.92
C LYS A 239 1.88 -15.67 -11.40
N TYR A 240 1.81 -16.09 -10.14
CA TYR A 240 2.75 -17.07 -9.58
C TYR A 240 2.01 -18.31 -9.09
N LEU A 241 2.64 -19.46 -9.28
CA LEU A 241 2.25 -20.73 -8.65
C LEU A 241 2.93 -20.80 -7.28
N VAL A 242 2.13 -20.82 -6.21
CA VAL A 242 2.63 -21.06 -4.86
C VAL A 242 2.44 -22.54 -4.56
N GLU A 243 3.53 -23.24 -4.27
CA GLU A 243 3.49 -24.63 -3.81
C GLU A 243 3.57 -24.66 -2.28
N SER A 244 2.51 -25.12 -1.64
CA SER A 244 2.51 -25.45 -0.22
C SER A 244 1.74 -26.75 -0.02
N ALA A 245 2.33 -27.68 0.73
CA ALA A 245 1.71 -28.93 1.16
C ALA A 245 1.07 -29.77 0.03
N GLY A 246 1.74 -29.90 -1.11
CA GLY A 246 1.29 -30.77 -2.21
C GLY A 246 0.13 -30.23 -3.04
N THR A 247 -0.28 -28.98 -2.81
CA THR A 247 -1.26 -28.25 -3.64
C THR A 247 -0.60 -27.01 -4.24
N SER A 248 -0.72 -26.85 -5.55
CA SER A 248 -0.39 -25.62 -6.27
C SER A 248 -1.66 -24.83 -6.55
N TYR A 249 -1.66 -23.53 -6.23
CA TYR A 249 -2.71 -22.63 -6.65
C TYR A 249 -2.11 -21.37 -7.29
N GLU A 250 -2.77 -20.88 -8.34
CA GLU A 250 -2.40 -19.62 -9.00
C GLU A 250 -2.84 -18.45 -8.13
N THR A 251 -1.90 -17.60 -7.75
CA THR A 251 -2.18 -16.30 -7.15
C THR A 251 -1.84 -15.20 -8.15
N THR A 252 -2.79 -14.30 -8.39
CA THR A 252 -2.57 -13.09 -9.18
C THR A 252 -2.24 -11.95 -8.22
N LYS A 253 -0.98 -11.48 -8.21
CA LYS A 253 -0.61 -10.28 -7.46
C LYS A 253 -0.56 -9.10 -8.43
N THR A 254 -1.59 -8.27 -8.40
CA THR A 254 -1.52 -6.94 -9.00
C THR A 254 -0.53 -6.12 -8.15
N PHE A 255 0.59 -5.67 -8.74
CA PHE A 255 1.51 -4.76 -8.09
C PHE A 255 0.85 -3.37 -7.98
N ILE A 256 -0.07 -3.23 -7.03
CA ILE A 256 -0.68 -1.95 -6.69
C ILE A 256 0.47 -1.07 -6.16
N ILE A 257 0.53 0.20 -6.54
CA ILE A 257 1.60 1.12 -6.13
C ILE A 257 1.78 1.15 -4.58
N LYS A 258 0.71 0.86 -3.82
CA LYS A 258 0.75 0.68 -2.37
C LYS A 258 1.48 -0.60 -1.91
N THR A 259 1.33 -1.73 -2.63
CA THR A 259 2.14 -2.94 -2.38
C THR A 259 3.56 -2.82 -2.93
N SER A 260 3.83 -1.89 -3.86
CA SER A 260 5.20 -1.63 -4.34
C SER A 260 6.09 -1.01 -3.26
N TYR A 261 5.57 -0.09 -2.43
CA TYR A 261 6.32 0.41 -1.28
C TYR A 261 6.63 -0.71 -0.30
N GLU A 262 5.61 -1.49 0.12
CA GLU A 262 5.84 -2.59 1.07
C GLU A 262 6.74 -3.70 0.51
N ALA A 263 6.61 -4.04 -0.77
CA ALA A 263 7.45 -5.06 -1.42
C ALA A 263 8.89 -4.59 -1.64
N ASN A 264 9.09 -3.30 -1.91
CA ASN A 264 10.42 -2.72 -2.16
C ASN A 264 10.98 -1.98 -0.94
N LYS A 265 10.32 -2.02 0.22
CA LYS A 265 10.67 -1.24 1.41
C LYS A 265 12.14 -1.45 1.79
N ARG A 266 12.60 -2.70 1.80
CA ARG A 266 13.99 -3.06 2.10
C ARG A 266 14.98 -2.49 1.08
N GLU A 267 14.66 -2.54 -0.20
CA GLU A 267 15.49 -1.97 -1.27
C GLU A 267 15.59 -0.45 -1.18
N ILE A 268 14.48 0.23 -0.83
CA ILE A 268 14.47 1.68 -0.59
C ILE A 268 15.37 2.03 0.58
N VAL A 269 15.20 1.32 1.68
CA VAL A 269 15.90 1.54 2.95
C VAL A 269 17.42 1.39 2.78
N ASN A 270 17.84 0.40 1.98
CA ASN A 270 19.26 0.14 1.71
C ASN A 270 19.81 0.93 0.51
N SER A 271 19.01 1.77 -0.13
CA SER A 271 19.48 2.60 -1.24
C SER A 271 20.19 3.85 -0.75
N ASN A 272 21.25 4.26 -1.45
CA ASN A 272 21.97 5.51 -1.16
C ASN A 272 21.15 6.79 -1.42
N CYS A 273 19.89 6.68 -1.86
CA CYS A 273 19.00 7.81 -2.15
C CYS A 273 19.65 8.88 -3.04
N ASP A 274 20.44 8.49 -4.04
CA ASP A 274 21.25 9.38 -4.89
C ASP A 274 20.55 9.79 -6.19
N ASN A 275 19.49 9.08 -6.58
CA ASN A 275 18.81 9.25 -7.85
C ASN A 275 17.28 9.36 -7.68
N PRO A 276 16.69 10.56 -7.85
CA PRO A 276 15.25 10.77 -7.75
C PRO A 276 14.43 9.84 -8.65
N ASN A 277 14.91 9.59 -9.86
CA ASN A 277 14.20 8.74 -10.82
C ASN A 277 14.10 7.32 -10.31
N ARG A 278 15.15 6.76 -9.68
CA ARG A 278 15.10 5.41 -9.11
C ARG A 278 14.11 5.33 -7.94
N LEU A 279 14.10 6.36 -7.11
CA LEU A 279 13.18 6.45 -5.97
C LEU A 279 11.73 6.50 -6.44
N MET A 280 11.38 7.33 -7.43
CA MET A 280 10.03 7.42 -7.99
C MET A 280 9.43 6.09 -8.49
N LEU A 281 10.25 5.04 -8.61
CA LEU A 281 9.83 3.72 -9.07
C LEU A 281 9.32 2.82 -7.94
N TRP A 282 9.43 3.24 -6.68
CA TRP A 282 9.18 2.36 -5.53
C TRP A 282 7.88 2.64 -4.76
N GLY A 283 7.09 3.63 -5.20
CA GLY A 283 5.82 3.98 -4.56
C GLY A 283 5.16 5.22 -5.15
N SER A 284 3.94 5.52 -4.71
CA SER A 284 3.17 6.67 -5.20
C SER A 284 3.64 7.92 -4.48
N LEU A 285 4.10 8.93 -5.22
CA LEU A 285 4.40 10.23 -4.63
C LEU A 285 3.16 10.94 -4.07
N ASP A 286 1.92 10.51 -4.35
CA ASP A 286 0.74 11.07 -3.69
C ASP A 286 0.51 10.50 -2.29
N ASP A 287 1.13 9.36 -1.98
CA ASP A 287 1.05 8.72 -0.68
C ASP A 287 1.96 9.43 0.33
N LEU A 288 1.36 9.91 1.43
CA LEU A 288 2.06 10.65 2.48
C LEU A 288 3.10 9.79 3.19
N GLU A 289 2.79 8.53 3.44
CA GLU A 289 3.69 7.60 4.14
C GLU A 289 4.92 7.34 3.29
N TYR A 290 4.72 7.09 2.00
CA TYR A 290 5.80 6.91 1.05
C TYR A 290 6.68 8.16 0.89
N LYS A 291 6.07 9.34 0.70
CA LYS A 291 6.79 10.63 0.69
C LYS A 291 7.65 10.82 1.93
N SER A 292 7.06 10.60 3.11
CA SER A 292 7.75 10.74 4.39
C SER A 292 8.93 9.79 4.49
N HIS A 293 8.77 8.56 3.98
CA HIS A 293 9.81 7.57 3.98
C HIS A 293 10.99 7.95 3.07
N LEU A 294 10.72 8.47 1.87
CA LEU A 294 11.78 8.96 0.97
C LEU A 294 12.58 10.11 1.59
N ILE A 295 11.89 11.06 2.23
CA ILE A 295 12.53 12.19 2.91
C ILE A 295 13.39 11.69 4.07
N LYS A 296 12.86 10.75 4.87
CA LYS A 296 13.57 10.13 5.99
C LYS A 296 14.84 9.42 5.52
N MET A 297 14.75 8.57 4.50
CA MET A 297 15.91 7.85 3.98
C MET A 297 16.97 8.81 3.43
N PHE A 298 16.55 9.82 2.65
CA PHE A 298 17.48 10.85 2.18
C PHE A 298 18.20 11.55 3.34
N LEU A 299 17.50 11.92 4.41
CA LEU A 299 18.10 12.59 5.57
C LEU A 299 19.06 11.68 6.34
N ILE A 300 18.71 10.41 6.54
CA ILE A 300 19.60 9.42 7.18
C ILE A 300 20.89 9.28 6.35
N HIS A 301 20.79 9.09 5.04
CA HIS A 301 21.96 8.86 4.17
C HIS A 301 22.82 10.11 3.94
N SER A 302 22.25 11.32 4.07
CA SER A 302 22.97 12.60 3.92
C SER A 302 23.54 13.15 5.23
N ASN A 303 23.59 12.37 6.31
CA ASN A 303 24.05 12.84 7.62
C ASN A 303 25.58 13.04 7.71
N ARG A 304 26.36 12.43 6.79
CA ARG A 304 27.82 12.58 6.78
C ARG A 304 28.36 13.71 5.90
N GLU A 305 27.58 14.14 4.92
CA GLU A 305 28.00 15.12 3.94
C GLU A 305 26.90 16.17 3.77
N THR A 306 27.22 17.41 4.14
CA THR A 306 26.30 18.52 3.92
C THR A 306 26.19 18.80 2.42
N LEU A 307 25.03 18.50 1.85
CA LEU A 307 24.76 18.70 0.42
C LEU A 307 24.36 20.15 0.10
N SER A 308 24.74 20.64 -1.08
CA SER A 308 24.27 21.95 -1.57
C SER A 308 22.75 21.93 -1.82
N ILE A 309 22.09 23.07 -1.63
CA ILE A 309 20.64 23.24 -1.93
C ILE A 309 20.30 22.99 -3.40
N ASP A 310 21.26 23.15 -4.30
CA ASP A 310 21.11 22.87 -5.73
C ASP A 310 21.23 21.37 -6.07
N ASN A 311 21.60 20.54 -5.10
CA ASN A 311 21.67 19.09 -5.28
C ASN A 311 20.31 18.55 -5.75
N PRO A 312 20.27 17.69 -6.80
CA PRO A 312 19.01 17.17 -7.34
C PRO A 312 18.14 16.47 -6.30
N MET A 313 18.74 15.75 -5.35
CA MET A 313 18.02 15.06 -4.29
C MET A 313 17.46 16.03 -3.25
N VAL A 314 18.23 17.04 -2.83
CA VAL A 314 17.73 18.11 -1.93
C VAL A 314 16.54 18.83 -2.56
N ARG A 315 16.63 19.17 -3.85
CA ARG A 315 15.52 19.81 -4.59
C ARG A 315 14.32 18.89 -4.72
N PHE A 316 14.55 17.61 -5.00
CA PHE A 316 13.50 16.61 -5.13
C PHE A 316 12.73 16.44 -3.82
N THR A 317 13.40 16.15 -2.70
CA THR A 317 12.75 15.97 -1.40
C THR A 317 12.12 17.26 -0.88
N SER A 318 12.75 18.42 -1.12
CA SER A 318 12.16 19.73 -0.78
C SER A 318 10.85 20.00 -1.54
N ASN A 319 10.78 19.59 -2.82
CA ASN A 319 9.54 19.67 -3.60
C ASN A 319 8.46 18.68 -3.11
N LEU A 320 8.84 17.51 -2.58
CA LEU A 320 7.88 16.59 -1.96
C LEU A 320 7.21 17.21 -0.74
N ILE A 321 7.98 17.93 0.09
CA ILE A 321 7.50 18.62 1.31
C ILE A 321 6.54 19.75 0.96
N ARG A 322 6.82 20.51 -0.11
CA ARG A 322 6.05 21.71 -0.47
C ARG A 322 4.55 21.46 -0.68
N ASN A 323 4.18 20.26 -1.09
CA ASN A 323 2.80 19.88 -1.37
C ASN A 323 2.08 19.27 -0.14
N ILE A 324 2.70 19.30 1.04
CA ILE A 324 2.19 18.67 2.26
C ILE A 324 1.57 19.75 3.17
N PRO A 325 0.32 19.57 3.64
CA PRO A 325 -0.33 20.53 4.52
C PRO A 325 0.26 20.47 5.94
N MET A 326 1.28 21.30 6.22
CA MET A 326 1.97 21.34 7.52
C MET A 326 1.09 21.83 8.69
N ASN A 327 -0.09 22.37 8.41
CA ASN A 327 -1.11 22.70 9.41
C ASN A 327 -1.86 21.47 9.93
N ASP A 328 -1.86 20.35 9.20
CA ASP A 328 -2.39 19.08 9.67
C ASP A 328 -1.34 18.39 10.56
N LEU A 329 -1.73 18.05 11.79
CA LEU A 329 -0.81 17.47 12.77
C LEU A 329 -0.21 16.15 12.28
N LYS A 330 -1.02 15.29 11.64
CA LYS A 330 -0.55 13.99 11.15
C LYS A 330 0.45 14.17 10.00
N ALA A 331 0.12 15.00 9.02
CA ALA A 331 1.01 15.34 7.92
C ALA A 331 2.33 15.94 8.41
N ARG A 332 2.27 16.84 9.40
CA ARG A 332 3.44 17.43 10.03
C ARG A 332 4.30 16.40 10.77
N GLN A 333 3.72 15.54 11.59
CA GLN A 333 4.46 14.46 12.28
C GLN A 333 5.22 13.57 11.29
N HIS A 334 4.62 13.22 10.15
CA HIS A 334 5.28 12.43 9.10
C HIS A 334 6.55 13.10 8.53
N ILE A 335 6.59 14.43 8.46
CA ILE A 335 7.74 15.16 7.90
C ILE A 335 8.76 15.53 8.97
N ILE A 336 8.29 15.95 10.14
CA ILE A 336 9.16 16.40 11.21
C ILE A 336 9.88 15.22 11.89
N SER A 337 9.24 14.05 11.99
CA SER A 337 9.94 12.82 12.42
C SER A 337 11.13 12.48 11.53
N ALA A 338 11.03 12.69 10.21
CA ALA A 338 12.15 12.48 9.29
C ALA A 338 13.29 13.48 9.56
N CYS A 339 12.97 14.73 9.90
CA CYS A 339 13.94 15.77 10.23
C CYS A 339 14.75 15.45 11.50
N ALA A 340 14.22 14.64 12.42
CA ALA A 340 14.90 14.25 13.65
C ALA A 340 16.13 13.35 13.43
N TYR A 341 16.36 12.83 12.22
CA TYR A 341 17.50 11.97 11.89
C TYR A 341 18.72 12.71 11.35
N ASN A 342 18.66 14.03 11.12
CA ASN A 342 19.75 14.78 10.51
C ASN A 342 19.74 16.22 11.00
N ASP A 343 20.80 16.67 11.67
CA ASP A 343 20.87 18.01 12.27
C ASP A 343 20.92 19.14 11.21
N ASP A 344 21.36 18.84 9.98
CA ASP A 344 21.47 19.77 8.85
C ASP A 344 20.15 19.93 8.06
N TYR A 345 19.04 19.30 8.47
CA TYR A 345 17.78 19.32 7.70
C TYR A 345 17.27 20.73 7.34
N LYS A 346 17.55 21.74 8.18
CA LYS A 346 17.16 23.14 7.92
C LYS A 346 17.92 23.77 6.77
N ILE A 347 19.14 23.31 6.49
CA ILE A 347 19.93 23.71 5.32
C ILE A 347 19.22 23.22 4.05
N TYR A 348 18.70 21.98 4.09
CA TYR A 348 18.00 21.36 2.96
C TYR A 348 16.59 21.88 2.77
N TYR A 349 15.89 22.16 3.88
CA TYR A 349 14.48 22.54 3.90
C TYR A 349 14.22 23.87 4.65
N PRO A 350 14.68 25.02 4.12
CA PRO A 350 14.47 26.32 4.76
C PRO A 350 12.99 26.67 5.01
N GLN A 351 12.07 26.07 4.25
CA GLN A 351 10.62 26.23 4.44
C GLN A 351 10.10 25.64 5.76
N LEU A 352 10.91 24.82 6.45
CA LEU A 352 10.57 24.20 7.73
C LEU A 352 11.14 24.97 8.94
N ASN A 353 11.67 26.17 8.76
CA ASN A 353 12.32 26.95 9.83
C ASN A 353 11.43 27.20 11.08
N GLU A 354 10.10 27.18 10.92
CA GLU A 354 9.15 27.33 12.03
C GLU A 354 9.00 26.05 12.89
N TYR A 355 9.49 24.91 12.41
CA TYR A 355 9.34 23.59 13.04
C TYR A 355 10.68 23.03 13.50
N ASP A 356 11.23 23.61 14.57
CA ASP A 356 12.50 23.17 15.11
C ASP A 356 12.37 21.92 16.00
N VAL A 357 12.85 20.77 15.50
CA VAL A 357 12.84 19.45 16.18
C VAL A 357 13.34 19.47 17.62
N TYR A 358 14.23 20.40 17.99
CA TYR A 358 14.76 20.47 19.36
C TYR A 358 13.84 21.22 20.34
N THR A 359 12.94 22.06 19.82
CA THR A 359 12.10 22.97 20.63
C THR A 359 10.63 22.60 20.66
N ILE A 360 10.13 21.94 19.62
CA ILE A 360 8.72 21.54 19.55
C ILE A 360 8.42 20.39 20.52
N PRO A 361 7.14 20.23 20.94
CA PRO A 361 6.72 19.09 21.75
C PRO A 361 7.05 17.76 21.07
N LYS A 362 7.43 16.74 21.85
CA LYS A 362 7.85 15.44 21.31
C LYS A 362 6.71 14.73 20.59
N GLU A 363 5.48 15.01 21.00
CA GLU A 363 4.25 14.52 20.38
C GLU A 363 4.05 15.13 18.98
N GLU A 364 4.60 16.33 18.70
CA GLU A 364 4.57 16.92 17.36
C GLU A 364 5.64 16.34 16.43
N ILE A 365 6.70 15.74 16.99
CA ILE A 365 7.70 14.99 16.23
C ILE A 365 7.13 13.61 15.85
N SER A 366 6.63 12.86 16.83
CA SER A 366 6.09 11.51 16.64
C SER A 366 4.96 11.24 17.64
N SER A 367 3.80 10.80 17.14
CA SER A 367 2.68 10.38 17.99
C SER A 367 3.03 9.18 18.88
N ASN A 368 4.02 8.39 18.47
CA ASN A 368 4.40 7.13 19.11
C ASN A 368 5.74 7.25 19.88
N GLY A 369 6.30 8.46 19.98
CA GLY A 369 7.55 8.73 20.69
C GLY A 369 8.80 8.23 19.96
N LEU A 370 9.86 8.02 20.74
CA LEU A 370 11.21 7.67 20.27
C LEU A 370 11.35 6.20 19.81
N SER A 371 10.66 5.26 20.47
CA SER A 371 10.83 3.81 20.18
C SER A 371 10.65 3.45 18.70
N PRO A 372 9.58 3.87 17.99
CA PRO A 372 9.41 3.48 16.58
C PRO A 372 10.40 4.18 15.64
N LEU A 373 10.92 5.34 16.04
CA LEU A 373 11.98 6.01 15.29
C LEU A 373 13.28 5.19 15.35
N MET A 374 13.58 4.64 16.53
CA MET A 374 14.71 3.71 16.71
C MET A 374 14.53 2.41 15.93
N GLU A 375 13.33 1.82 15.98
CA GLU A 375 13.02 0.62 15.21
C GLU A 375 13.26 0.81 13.71
N SER A 376 12.98 2.00 13.17
CA SER A 376 13.19 2.23 11.75
C SER A 376 14.65 2.30 11.29
N LEU A 377 15.60 2.49 12.23
CA LEU A 377 17.03 2.36 11.94
C LEU A 377 17.48 0.88 11.95
N LEU A 378 16.72 -0.01 12.59
CA LEU A 378 17.01 -1.45 12.63
C LEU A 378 16.78 -2.13 11.28
N ASP A 379 15.85 -1.59 10.50
CA ASP A 379 15.50 -2.12 9.18
C ASP A 379 16.60 -1.85 8.13
N ILE A 380 17.58 -1.00 8.45
CA ILE A 380 18.69 -0.64 7.56
C ILE A 380 19.84 -1.64 7.70
N GLU A 381 20.33 -2.18 6.58
CA GLU A 381 21.48 -3.07 6.58
C GLU A 381 22.76 -2.33 6.99
N ALA A 382 23.15 -2.53 8.25
CA ALA A 382 24.23 -1.80 8.90
C ALA A 382 25.63 -2.01 8.28
N ILE A 383 25.80 -3.02 7.43
CA ILE A 383 27.04 -3.25 6.66
C ILE A 383 27.22 -2.19 5.55
N HIS A 384 26.13 -1.60 5.06
CA HIS A 384 26.13 -0.69 3.92
C HIS A 384 25.89 0.78 4.28
N ASN A 385 25.67 1.13 5.56
CA ASN A 385 25.22 2.48 5.93
C ASN A 385 26.01 3.11 7.09
N PRO A 386 27.21 3.66 6.82
CA PRO A 386 28.00 4.41 7.81
C PRO A 386 27.27 5.61 8.48
N PRO A 387 26.36 6.36 7.83
CA PRO A 387 25.55 7.43 8.45
C PRO A 387 24.59 7.04 9.60
N LEU A 388 24.46 5.75 9.93
CA LEU A 388 23.51 5.30 10.95
C LEU A 388 23.82 5.87 12.34
N ILE A 389 25.09 5.96 12.73
CA ILE A 389 25.45 6.43 14.08
C ILE A 389 25.14 7.91 14.29
N ASP A 390 25.36 8.71 13.25
CA ASP A 390 25.01 10.13 13.27
C ASP A 390 23.49 10.29 13.41
N SER A 391 22.72 9.41 12.78
CA SER A 391 21.26 9.39 12.92
C SER A 391 20.79 9.00 14.33
N TYR A 392 21.50 8.06 14.99
CA TYR A 392 21.28 7.74 16.41
C TYR A 392 21.56 8.97 17.30
N ILE A 393 22.64 9.70 17.03
CA ILE A 393 23.02 10.92 17.76
C ILE A 393 21.99 12.04 17.55
N CYS A 394 21.55 12.28 16.31
CA CYS A 394 20.50 13.26 16.01
C CYS A 394 19.21 12.98 16.80
N LEU A 395 18.84 11.70 16.94
CA LEU A 395 17.69 11.32 17.75
C LEU A 395 17.91 11.56 19.25
N LEU A 396 19.13 11.37 19.78
CA LEU A 396 19.47 11.77 21.16
C LEU A 396 19.29 13.28 21.36
N HIS A 397 19.73 14.09 20.39
CA HIS A 397 19.54 15.54 20.43
C HIS A 397 18.05 15.90 20.40
N ALA A 398 17.31 15.32 19.45
CA ALA A 398 15.89 15.58 19.24
C ALA A 398 15.02 15.09 20.41
N TYR A 399 15.42 14.06 21.16
CA TYR A 399 14.68 13.52 22.31
C TYR A 399 15.38 13.71 23.65
N LYS A 400 16.28 14.69 23.75
CA LYS A 400 17.03 14.99 24.97
C LYS A 400 16.15 14.97 26.23
N LYS A 401 16.60 14.23 27.25
CA LYS A 401 15.93 13.95 28.54
C LYS A 401 14.70 13.05 28.47
N ASP A 402 14.44 12.38 27.35
CA ASP A 402 13.37 11.37 27.28
C ASP A 402 13.70 10.16 28.17
N SER A 403 12.71 9.72 28.93
CA SER A 403 12.79 8.56 29.82
C SER A 403 13.13 7.24 29.12
N GLN A 404 12.92 7.14 27.81
CA GLN A 404 13.17 5.92 27.02
C GLN A 404 14.63 5.78 26.56
N ILE A 405 15.41 6.86 26.55
CA ILE A 405 16.82 6.88 26.08
C ILE A 405 17.65 5.74 26.70
N PRO A 406 17.66 5.55 28.04
CA PRO A 406 18.52 4.55 28.66
C PRO A 406 18.22 3.12 28.19
N TYR A 407 16.94 2.84 27.91
CA TYR A 407 16.50 1.51 27.47
C TYR A 407 16.82 1.29 25.99
N LEU A 408 16.47 2.24 25.13
CA LEU A 408 16.61 2.08 23.68
C LEU A 408 18.08 2.09 23.23
N PHE A 409 18.91 2.93 23.84
CA PHE A 409 20.34 3.04 23.52
C PHE A 409 21.21 1.96 24.17
N SER A 410 20.63 1.14 25.05
CA SER A 410 21.26 -0.09 25.56
C SER A 410 20.98 -1.34 24.70
N SER A 411 20.24 -1.18 23.60
CA SER A 411 19.87 -2.31 22.74
C SER A 411 21.06 -2.86 21.95
N LEU A 412 21.03 -4.17 21.69
CA LEU A 412 22.05 -4.86 20.90
C LEU A 412 22.25 -4.23 19.52
N SER A 413 21.19 -3.70 18.91
CA SER A 413 21.27 -3.11 17.59
C SER A 413 22.05 -1.79 17.55
N VAL A 414 21.91 -0.95 18.57
CA VAL A 414 22.71 0.27 18.71
C VAL A 414 24.18 -0.10 18.88
N ILE A 415 24.46 -1.12 19.70
CA ILE A 415 25.83 -1.65 19.88
C ILE A 415 26.40 -2.17 18.54
N ILE A 416 25.62 -2.90 17.75
CA ILE A 416 26.02 -3.34 16.41
C ILE A 416 26.31 -2.14 15.49
N GLY A 417 25.49 -1.07 15.56
CA GLY A 417 25.73 0.18 14.85
C GLY A 417 27.08 0.82 15.20
N ILE A 418 27.38 0.93 16.49
CA ILE A 418 28.68 1.43 17.00
C ILE A 418 29.85 0.57 16.49
N LEU A 419 29.71 -0.75 16.54
CA LEU A 419 30.75 -1.67 16.07
C LEU A 419 30.98 -1.55 14.55
N ASN A 420 29.91 -1.36 13.77
CA ASN A 420 30.03 -1.15 12.32
C ASN A 420 30.66 0.21 12.01
N GLU A 421 30.37 1.26 12.77
CA GLU A 421 31.03 2.57 12.64
C GLU A 421 32.55 2.45 12.78
N ILE A 422 32.96 1.76 13.84
CA ILE A 422 34.37 1.46 14.11
C ILE A 422 34.97 0.68 12.92
N ARG A 423 34.26 -0.33 12.40
CA ARG A 423 34.74 -1.17 11.28
C ARG A 423 34.82 -0.42 9.95
N ASN A 424 33.85 0.43 9.62
CA ASN A 424 33.82 1.16 8.34
C ASN A 424 34.94 2.20 8.27
N ASN A 425 35.20 2.91 9.37
CA ASN A 425 36.34 3.84 9.43
C ASN A 425 37.69 3.12 9.38
N MET A 426 37.74 1.84 9.80
CA MET A 426 38.93 1.02 9.58
C MET A 426 39.19 0.73 8.11
N SER A 427 38.16 0.41 7.34
CA SER A 427 38.28 0.22 5.90
C SER A 427 38.78 1.48 5.19
N THR A 428 38.31 2.68 5.57
CA THR A 428 38.76 3.95 4.96
C THR A 428 40.20 4.30 5.35
N ILE A 429 40.62 4.05 6.59
CA ILE A 429 42.03 4.24 7.03
C ILE A 429 42.96 3.33 6.23
N ILE A 430 42.60 2.07 6.03
CA ILE A 430 43.36 1.12 5.22
C ILE A 430 43.48 1.63 3.78
N HIS A 431 42.35 2.00 3.16
CA HIS A 431 42.33 2.42 1.76
C HIS A 431 43.14 3.70 1.51
N LYS A 432 43.07 4.67 2.42
CA LYS A 432 43.86 5.90 2.33
C LYS A 432 45.35 5.62 2.43
N HIS A 433 45.76 4.70 3.32
CA HIS A 433 47.15 4.29 3.46
C HIS A 433 47.68 3.53 2.23
N THR A 434 46.83 2.77 1.55
CA THR A 434 47.18 2.10 0.28
C THR A 434 47.38 3.12 -0.85
N ILE A 435 46.51 4.13 -0.96
CA ILE A 435 46.63 5.18 -2.00
C ILE A 435 47.87 6.05 -1.76
N GLU A 436 48.13 6.46 -0.51
CA GLU A 436 49.31 7.25 -0.15
C GLU A 436 50.63 6.49 -0.40
N GLN A 437 50.62 5.14 -0.37
CA GLN A 437 51.77 4.31 -0.75
C GLN A 437 51.94 4.21 -2.27
N ILE A 438 50.86 4.06 -3.03
CA ILE A 438 50.87 3.98 -4.50
C ILE A 438 51.38 5.29 -5.13
N ASP A 439 51.06 6.45 -4.55
CA ASP A 439 51.54 7.75 -5.04
C ASP A 439 53.01 8.05 -4.67
N SER A 440 53.71 7.12 -3.99
CA SER A 440 55.04 7.38 -3.41
C SER A 440 56.21 6.52 -3.94
N TYR A 441 56.01 5.54 -4.82
CA TYR A 441 57.12 4.72 -5.36
C TYR A 441 57.00 4.38 -6.85
N ASP A 442 58.10 4.62 -7.57
CA ASP A 442 58.42 4.02 -8.88
C ASP A 442 58.53 2.49 -8.76
N ASP A 443 58.25 1.82 -9.87
CA ASP A 443 58.21 0.37 -10.12
C ASP A 443 59.23 -0.49 -9.33
N ASP A 444 58.76 -1.69 -9.00
CA ASP A 444 59.44 -2.86 -8.41
C ASP A 444 59.37 -3.02 -6.88
N ASP A 445 58.46 -3.93 -6.48
CA ASP A 445 58.32 -4.69 -5.21
C ASP A 445 57.01 -4.43 -4.44
N ILE A 446 55.93 -5.08 -4.88
CA ILE A 446 54.71 -5.25 -4.09
C ILE A 446 54.96 -6.36 -3.04
N GLU A 447 55.45 -5.98 -1.86
CA GLU A 447 55.34 -6.83 -0.67
C GLU A 447 53.92 -6.72 -0.08
N GLU A 448 53.23 -7.84 -0.16
CA GLU A 448 51.89 -8.08 0.37
C GLU A 448 51.93 -8.11 1.90
N ASN A 449 51.89 -6.95 2.60
CA ASN A 449 51.44 -6.81 4.01
C ASN A 449 51.49 -5.33 4.50
N THR A 450 50.44 -4.55 4.25
CA THR A 450 50.19 -3.29 4.98
C THR A 450 49.74 -3.59 6.41
N ILE A 451 50.69 -3.66 7.35
CA ILE A 451 50.42 -3.80 8.79
C ILE A 451 49.97 -2.43 9.34
N ILE A 452 48.70 -2.31 9.71
CA ILE A 452 48.14 -1.13 10.39
C ILE A 452 48.81 -0.99 11.78
N ASP A 453 49.28 0.21 12.15
CA ASP A 453 49.80 0.48 13.52
C ASP A 453 48.70 0.24 14.58
N PRO A 454 48.85 -0.78 15.45
CA PRO A 454 47.86 -1.11 16.47
C PRO A 454 47.53 0.06 17.42
N LYS A 455 48.47 0.97 17.66
CA LYS A 455 48.26 2.12 18.57
C LYS A 455 47.33 3.18 17.98
N LYS A 456 47.43 3.40 16.67
CA LYS A 456 46.57 4.35 15.94
C LYS A 456 45.13 3.81 15.87
N LEU A 457 44.99 2.50 15.71
CA LEU A 457 43.73 1.78 15.78
C LEU A 457 43.07 1.92 17.16
N GLU A 458 43.81 1.60 18.23
CA GLU A 458 43.31 1.70 19.61
C GLU A 458 42.86 3.13 19.95
N SER A 459 43.63 4.15 19.54
CA SER A 459 43.27 5.56 19.75
C SER A 459 41.99 5.97 19.02
N HIS A 460 41.73 5.41 17.83
CA HIS A 460 40.54 5.74 17.05
C HIS A 460 39.28 5.09 17.60
N ILE A 461 39.37 3.79 17.95
CA ILE A 461 38.29 3.07 18.65
C ILE A 461 37.86 3.86 19.88
N LYS A 462 38.85 4.28 20.69
CA LYS A 462 38.61 5.07 21.89
C LYS A 462 37.87 6.39 21.58
N HIS A 463 38.26 7.09 20.53
CA HIS A 463 37.62 8.35 20.15
C HIS A 463 36.13 8.19 19.81
N VAL A 464 35.76 7.15 19.05
CA VAL A 464 34.36 6.88 18.71
C VAL A 464 33.54 6.56 19.96
N PHE A 465 34.07 5.72 20.86
CA PHE A 465 33.42 5.42 22.14
C PHE A 465 33.25 6.66 23.02
N ASP A 466 34.30 7.48 23.15
CA ASP A 466 34.27 8.70 23.97
C ASP A 466 33.23 9.70 23.43
N LEU A 467 33.13 9.85 22.10
CA LEU A 467 32.13 10.70 21.46
C LEU A 467 30.71 10.24 21.77
N ILE A 468 30.41 8.96 21.51
CA ILE A 468 29.06 8.41 21.71
C ILE A 468 28.68 8.43 23.19
N HIS A 469 29.63 8.13 24.07
CA HIS A 469 29.44 8.21 25.51
C HIS A 469 29.06 9.63 25.94
N LYS A 470 29.76 10.65 25.42
CA LYS A 470 29.47 12.04 25.72
C LYS A 470 28.07 12.44 25.27
N GLU A 471 27.70 12.13 24.02
CA GLU A 471 26.37 12.47 23.49
C GLU A 471 25.24 11.78 24.27
N LEU A 472 25.45 10.51 24.65
CA LEU A 472 24.51 9.78 25.50
C LEU A 472 24.36 10.46 26.87
N MET A 473 25.48 10.77 27.54
CA MET A 473 25.47 11.42 28.85
C MET A 473 24.78 12.78 28.83
N ASP A 474 25.00 13.56 27.77
CA ASP A 474 24.35 14.86 27.59
C ASP A 474 22.83 14.71 27.37
N ALA A 475 22.40 13.64 26.72
CA ALA A 475 21.00 13.36 26.41
C ALA A 475 20.20 12.72 27.56
N MET A 476 20.86 12.14 28.57
CA MET A 476 20.20 11.46 29.69
C MET A 476 19.30 12.40 30.52
N PRO A 477 18.16 11.89 31.05
CA PRO A 477 17.40 12.61 32.06
C PRO A 477 18.23 12.79 33.34
N SER A 478 17.97 13.85 34.11
CA SER A 478 18.71 14.17 35.33
C SER A 478 18.73 12.98 36.31
N PRO A 479 19.88 12.64 36.93
CA PRO A 479 20.01 11.51 37.86
C PRO A 479 19.18 11.67 39.15
N ALA A 480 18.51 12.81 39.36
CA ALA A 480 17.67 13.06 40.53
C ALA A 480 16.35 12.26 40.53
N ASP A 481 15.84 11.82 39.36
CA ASP A 481 14.51 11.21 39.25
C ASP A 481 14.52 9.72 38.92
N ASN A 482 15.64 9.15 38.47
CA ASN A 482 15.72 7.75 38.09
C ASN A 482 17.03 7.12 38.55
N ASN A 483 16.92 5.95 39.19
CA ASN A 483 17.99 5.08 39.68
C ASN A 483 18.83 4.46 38.54
N ILE A 484 19.07 5.17 37.45
CA ILE A 484 19.77 4.70 36.26
C ILE A 484 21.24 5.09 36.41
N THR A 485 21.85 4.59 37.48
CA THR A 485 23.29 4.44 37.55
C THR A 485 23.57 3.00 37.10
N ALA A 486 24.34 2.86 36.02
CA ALA A 486 24.83 1.60 35.45
C ALA A 486 23.89 0.83 34.50
N ILE A 487 23.94 1.20 33.22
CA ILE A 487 24.23 0.20 32.18
C ILE A 487 25.45 0.74 31.41
N TYR A 488 26.64 0.45 31.97
CA TYR A 488 27.89 0.55 31.22
C TYR A 488 27.91 -0.63 30.25
N VAL A 489 27.99 -0.33 28.95
CA VAL A 489 28.28 -1.33 27.92
C VAL A 489 29.71 -1.81 28.19
N CYS A 490 29.85 -3.03 28.71
CA CYS A 490 31.09 -3.81 28.70
C CYS A 490 31.20 -4.57 27.38
#